data_AF-A0A1Y1KF22-F1
#
_entry.id   AF-A0A1Y1KF22-F1
#
_cell.length_a   1.000
_cell.length_b   1.000
_cell.length_c   1.000
_cell.angle_alpha   90.00
_cell.angle_beta   90.00
_cell.angle_gamma   90.00
#
_symmetry.space_group_name_H-M   'P 1'
#
loop_
_entity.id
_entity.type
_entity.pdbx_description
1 polymer ?
#
loop_
_entity_poly.entity_id
_entity_poly.type
_entity_poly.pdbx_seq_one_letter_code
_entity_poly.pdbx_strand_id
1 'polypeptide(L)'
;MRNLYACATLLYVGLFQYFRPILMVHDLDLIKKITITDFESFTNHNIYPNVLCADKLFQKNVFSMAAKDGWYELRGALTPFFTGSKLRRWYSLMQVCSTQILDYLNSCERTDYVDVRDLFERYSNDVIGSATLGVSCNSVLDRDNAFFHGCKSLADFSGMKGITYVVYSLYPRLLKIIAPSLLKSKMTNFFLQLIRENMLYRLESNIVRD
;
A
#
# COMPACT_ATOMS: atom_id res chain seq x y z
N MET A 1 -24.57 -8.30 -7.03
CA MET A 1 -24.10 -8.40 -5.62
C MET A 1 -25.19 -8.71 -4.59
N ARG A 2 -26.50 -8.51 -4.84
CA ARG A 2 -27.55 -8.75 -3.81
C ARG A 2 -27.73 -10.22 -3.33
N ASN A 3 -27.25 -11.22 -4.07
CA ASN A 3 -27.36 -12.65 -3.69
C ASN A 3 -26.22 -13.18 -2.80
N LEU A 4 -25.14 -12.41 -2.55
CA LEU A 4 -24.04 -12.87 -1.70
C LEU A 4 -24.46 -12.99 -0.22
N TYR A 5 -25.33 -12.09 0.25
CA TYR A 5 -25.84 -12.12 1.61
C TYR A 5 -26.80 -13.29 1.88
N ALA A 6 -27.46 -13.82 0.84
CA ALA A 6 -28.31 -15.00 0.96
C ALA A 6 -27.51 -16.30 1.17
N CYS A 7 -26.24 -16.32 0.80
CA CYS A 7 -25.31 -17.43 1.06
C CYS A 7 -24.53 -17.28 2.38
N ALA A 8 -24.82 -16.26 3.20
CA ALA A 8 -24.09 -16.01 4.45
C ALA A 8 -24.23 -17.16 5.49
N THR A 9 -25.18 -18.06 5.29
CA THR A 9 -25.37 -19.28 6.11
C THR A 9 -24.52 -20.47 5.65
N LEU A 10 -23.88 -20.40 4.48
CA LEU A 10 -23.01 -21.45 3.96
C LEU A 10 -21.59 -21.26 4.49
N LEU A 11 -20.94 -22.38 4.87
CA LEU A 11 -19.58 -22.38 5.40
C LEU A 11 -18.53 -21.90 4.39
N TYR A 12 -18.79 -22.11 3.10
CA TYR A 12 -17.98 -21.61 1.99
C TYR A 12 -18.80 -21.52 0.69
N VAL A 13 -18.36 -20.65 -0.22
CA VAL A 13 -19.02 -20.36 -1.49
C VAL A 13 -18.00 -20.32 -2.62
N GLY A 14 -18.26 -21.05 -3.69
CA GLY A 14 -17.49 -20.95 -4.94
C GLY A 14 -17.97 -19.77 -5.77
N LEU A 15 -17.02 -18.95 -6.22
CA LEU A 15 -17.26 -17.78 -7.07
C LEU A 15 -16.31 -17.82 -8.26
N PHE A 16 -16.62 -17.04 -9.29
CA PHE A 16 -15.67 -16.78 -10.37
C PHE A 16 -15.27 -15.31 -10.33
N GLN A 17 -13.97 -15.04 -10.24
CA GLN A 17 -13.43 -13.72 -10.52
C GLN A 17 -12.82 -13.73 -11.91
N TYR A 18 -13.48 -13.01 -12.82
CA TYR A 18 -13.22 -13.10 -14.25
C TYR A 18 -13.30 -14.55 -14.74
N PHE A 19 -12.18 -15.13 -15.17
CA PHE A 19 -12.08 -16.50 -15.65
C PHE A 19 -11.46 -17.46 -14.62
N ARG A 20 -11.27 -17.02 -13.37
CA ARG A 20 -10.64 -17.82 -12.31
C ARG A 20 -11.66 -18.20 -11.23
N PRO A 21 -11.77 -19.48 -10.87
CA PRO A 21 -12.54 -19.87 -9.69
C PRO A 21 -11.86 -19.34 -8.43
N ILE A 22 -12.66 -18.81 -7.51
CA ILE A 22 -12.26 -18.35 -6.18
C ILE A 22 -13.17 -19.03 -5.16
N LEU A 23 -12.58 -19.47 -4.05
CA LEU A 23 -13.32 -19.97 -2.90
C LEU A 23 -13.41 -18.85 -1.85
N MET A 24 -14.63 -18.45 -1.52
CA MET A 24 -14.92 -17.58 -0.39
C MET A 24 -15.23 -18.46 0.83
N VAL A 25 -14.43 -18.34 1.89
CA VAL A 25 -14.59 -19.12 3.12
C VAL A 25 -15.21 -18.23 4.21
N HIS A 26 -16.28 -18.71 4.84
CA HIS A 26 -16.96 -18.04 5.96
C HIS A 26 -16.71 -18.75 7.31
N ASP A 27 -16.36 -20.03 7.28
CA ASP A 27 -16.09 -20.81 8.48
C ASP A 27 -14.76 -20.44 9.15
N LEU A 28 -14.80 -20.13 10.45
CA LEU A 28 -13.64 -19.70 11.23
C LEU A 28 -12.62 -20.83 11.41
N ASP A 29 -13.08 -22.07 11.58
CA ASP A 29 -12.18 -23.22 11.74
C ASP A 29 -11.41 -23.47 10.44
N LEU A 30 -12.09 -23.37 9.29
CA LEU A 30 -11.44 -23.46 7.99
C LEU A 30 -10.50 -22.28 7.72
N ILE A 31 -10.87 -21.04 8.08
CA ILE A 31 -9.97 -19.88 7.98
C ILE A 31 -8.71 -20.09 8.81
N LYS A 32 -8.86 -20.54 10.07
CA LYS A 32 -7.72 -20.84 10.96
C LYS A 32 -6.84 -21.93 10.35
N LYS A 33 -7.44 -22.99 9.81
CA LYS A 33 -6.70 -24.07 9.16
C LYS A 33 -5.89 -23.56 7.98
N ILE A 34 -6.49 -22.78 7.07
CA ILE A 34 -5.81 -22.24 5.87
C ILE A 34 -4.71 -21.23 6.24
N THR A 35 -4.96 -20.35 7.21
CA THR A 35 -4.08 -19.22 7.51
C THR A 35 -2.99 -19.53 8.54
N ILE A 36 -3.14 -20.59 9.35
CA ILE A 36 -2.21 -20.94 10.42
C ILE A 36 -1.69 -22.36 10.23
N THR A 37 -2.56 -23.37 10.27
CA THR A 37 -2.15 -24.79 10.29
C THR A 37 -1.50 -25.22 8.98
N ASP A 38 -2.15 -24.92 7.86
CA ASP A 38 -1.76 -25.32 6.51
C ASP A 38 -1.18 -24.13 5.71
N PHE A 39 -0.68 -23.10 6.41
CA PHE A 39 -0.21 -21.86 5.78
C PHE A 39 0.84 -22.10 4.68
N GLU A 40 1.71 -23.09 4.86
CA GLU A 40 2.74 -23.46 3.87
C GLU A 40 2.15 -23.84 2.50
N SER A 41 0.93 -24.36 2.47
CA SER A 41 0.20 -24.66 1.23
C SER A 41 -0.45 -23.42 0.60
N PHE A 42 -0.67 -22.35 1.37
CA PHE A 42 -1.40 -21.14 0.98
C PHE A 42 -0.56 -19.85 1.13
N THR A 43 0.74 -19.94 0.83
CA THR A 43 1.71 -18.86 1.10
C THR A 43 1.58 -17.64 0.18
N ASN A 44 1.05 -17.81 -1.03
CA ASN A 44 0.99 -16.75 -2.03
C ASN A 44 -0.33 -15.97 -1.95
N HIS A 45 -0.23 -14.64 -2.00
CA HIS A 45 -1.40 -13.77 -2.08
C HIS A 45 -2.07 -13.92 -3.45
N ASN A 46 -3.39 -13.63 -3.50
CA ASN A 46 -4.18 -13.67 -4.73
C ASN A 46 -3.90 -12.45 -5.62
N ILE A 47 -2.64 -12.31 -6.04
CA ILE A 47 -2.21 -11.27 -6.96
C ILE A 47 -1.86 -11.94 -8.27
N TYR A 48 -2.37 -11.35 -9.34
CA TYR A 48 -2.22 -11.88 -10.68
C TYR A 48 -0.73 -12.00 -11.01
N PRO A 49 -0.18 -13.23 -11.14
CA PRO A 49 1.25 -13.46 -11.32
C PRO A 49 1.82 -12.76 -12.57
N ASN A 50 0.93 -12.35 -13.46
CA ASN A 50 1.24 -11.80 -14.76
C ASN A 50 1.17 -10.27 -14.82
N VAL A 51 0.46 -9.62 -13.89
CA VAL A 51 0.60 -8.16 -13.64
C VAL A 51 2.04 -7.85 -13.23
N LEU A 52 2.66 -8.78 -12.50
CA LEU A 52 4.02 -8.66 -11.97
C LEU A 52 5.12 -8.75 -13.03
N CYS A 53 4.88 -9.43 -14.15
CA CYS A 53 5.87 -9.53 -15.23
C CYS A 53 6.10 -8.20 -15.96
N ALA A 54 5.12 -7.29 -15.97
CA ALA A 54 5.19 -6.03 -16.72
C ALA A 54 5.89 -4.90 -15.94
N ASP A 55 5.86 -4.96 -14.60
CA ASP A 55 6.39 -3.91 -13.74
C ASP A 55 7.25 -4.47 -12.61
N LYS A 56 8.58 -4.36 -12.76
CA LYS A 56 9.57 -4.86 -11.81
C LYS A 56 9.47 -4.21 -10.42
N LEU A 57 8.99 -2.96 -10.32
CA LEU A 57 8.83 -2.29 -9.03
C LEU A 57 7.58 -2.79 -8.33
N PHE A 58 6.49 -2.94 -9.07
CA PHE A 58 5.24 -3.49 -8.52
C PHE A 58 5.43 -4.95 -8.09
N GLN A 59 6.22 -5.73 -8.82
CA GLN A 59 6.53 -7.12 -8.44
C GLN A 59 7.24 -7.24 -7.08
N LYS A 60 8.07 -6.25 -6.72
CA LYS A 60 8.89 -6.30 -5.51
C LYS A 60 8.18 -5.76 -4.27
N ASN A 61 6.87 -5.50 -4.34
CA ASN A 61 6.11 -5.12 -3.16
C ASN A 61 5.79 -6.37 -2.29
N VAL A 62 5.76 -6.21 -0.97
CA VAL A 62 5.56 -7.31 -0.02
C VAL A 62 4.19 -7.99 -0.16
N PHE A 63 3.20 -7.31 -0.72
CA PHE A 63 1.88 -7.88 -0.90
C PHE A 63 1.83 -8.79 -2.12
N SER A 64 2.62 -8.51 -3.16
CA SER A 64 2.56 -9.15 -4.48
C SER A 64 3.66 -10.16 -4.75
N MET A 65 4.72 -10.15 -3.95
CA MET A 65 5.83 -11.08 -4.07
C MET A 65 5.40 -12.50 -3.71
N ALA A 66 5.78 -13.48 -4.54
CA ALA A 66 5.54 -14.88 -4.22
C ALA A 66 6.52 -15.38 -3.15
N ALA A 67 6.12 -16.40 -2.39
CA ALA A 67 6.94 -17.01 -1.34
C ALA A 67 8.34 -17.41 -1.84
N LYS A 68 8.39 -18.07 -2.99
CA LYS A 68 9.63 -18.50 -3.66
C LYS A 68 10.53 -17.37 -4.16
N ASP A 69 9.98 -16.15 -4.30
CA ASP A 69 10.67 -15.00 -4.89
C ASP A 69 11.27 -14.07 -3.82
N GLY A 70 11.29 -14.51 -2.55
CA GLY A 70 11.94 -13.78 -1.46
C GLY A 70 10.99 -13.09 -0.46
N TRP A 71 9.71 -13.51 -0.42
CA TRP A 71 8.70 -12.84 0.41
C TRP A 71 9.01 -12.94 1.91
N TYR A 72 9.52 -14.09 2.36
CA TYR A 72 9.87 -14.31 3.77
C TYR A 72 11.01 -13.36 4.21
N GLU A 73 12.03 -13.19 3.37
CA GLU A 73 13.14 -12.28 3.63
C GLU A 73 12.67 -10.82 3.67
N LEU A 74 11.86 -10.41 2.67
CA LEU A 74 11.32 -9.05 2.63
C LEU A 74 10.43 -8.74 3.84
N ARG A 75 9.53 -9.66 4.20
CA ARG A 75 8.69 -9.52 5.40
C ARG A 75 9.51 -9.52 6.68
N GLY A 76 10.53 -10.37 6.76
CA GLY A 76 11.48 -10.43 7.86
C GLY A 76 12.22 -9.10 8.04
N ALA A 77 12.65 -8.46 6.94
CA ALA A 77 13.30 -7.16 6.97
C ALA A 77 12.35 -6.01 7.38
N LEU A 78 11.05 -6.11 7.06
CA LEU A 78 10.05 -5.09 7.44
C LEU A 78 9.57 -5.20 8.88
N THR A 79 9.54 -6.40 9.45
CA THR A 79 8.99 -6.66 10.80
C THR A 79 9.64 -5.80 11.91
N PRO A 80 10.99 -5.60 11.94
CA PRO A 80 11.64 -4.77 12.96
C PRO A 80 11.20 -3.30 12.99
N PHE A 81 10.69 -2.76 11.88
CA PHE A 81 10.19 -1.38 11.82
C PHE A 81 8.94 -1.16 12.69
N PHE A 82 8.21 -2.22 13.01
CA PHE A 82 6.97 -2.19 13.78
C PHE A 82 7.15 -2.69 15.23
N THR A 83 8.37 -2.70 15.75
CA THR A 83 8.62 -3.02 17.17
C THR A 83 8.03 -1.94 18.09
N GLY A 84 7.68 -2.32 19.32
CA GLY A 84 7.08 -1.41 20.29
C GLY A 84 7.92 -0.15 20.59
N SER A 85 9.25 -0.24 20.52
CA SER A 85 10.15 0.90 20.68
C SER A 85 10.06 1.88 19.50
N LYS A 86 10.02 1.38 18.26
CA LYS A 86 9.86 2.19 17.05
C LYS A 86 8.47 2.82 16.98
N LEU A 87 7.42 2.06 17.31
CA LEU A 87 6.05 2.59 17.39
C LEU A 87 5.91 3.70 18.43
N ARG A 88 6.60 3.60 19.58
CA ARG A 88 6.63 4.68 20.58
C ARG A 88 7.28 5.96 20.04
N ARG A 89 8.26 5.84 19.14
CA ARG A 89 8.82 6.99 18.42
C ARG A 89 7.85 7.54 17.38
N TRP A 90 7.07 6.69 16.71
CA TRP A 90 6.06 7.16 15.75
C TRP A 90 4.95 7.94 16.45
N TYR A 91 4.64 7.61 17.71
CA TYR A 91 3.64 8.31 18.50
C TYR A 91 3.91 9.82 18.60
N SER A 92 5.17 10.26 18.81
CA SER A 92 5.47 11.70 18.86
C SER A 92 5.24 12.39 17.50
N LEU A 93 5.51 11.70 16.39
CA LEU A 93 5.22 12.21 15.05
C LEU A 93 3.71 12.30 14.81
N MET A 94 2.95 11.29 15.24
CA MET A 94 1.49 11.29 15.19
C MET A 94 0.91 12.48 15.97
N GLN A 95 1.47 12.81 17.14
CA GLN A 95 1.05 13.98 17.92
C GLN A 95 1.27 15.28 17.15
N VAL A 96 2.44 15.46 16.52
CA VAL A 96 2.72 16.66 15.71
C VAL A 96 1.74 16.79 14.56
N CYS A 97 1.51 15.72 13.79
CA CYS A 97 0.53 15.74 12.69
C CYS A 97 -0.90 15.97 13.19
N SER A 98 -1.27 15.45 14.36
CA SER A 98 -2.58 15.69 14.95
C SER A 98 -2.77 17.14 15.35
N THR A 99 -1.75 17.79 15.93
CA THR A 99 -1.81 19.23 16.25
C THR A 99 -2.01 20.06 14.98
N GLN A 100 -1.28 19.74 13.89
CA GLN A 100 -1.45 20.44 12.60
C GLN A 100 -2.87 20.34 12.05
N ILE A 101 -3.52 19.17 12.21
CA ILE A 101 -4.92 18.99 11.81
C ILE A 101 -5.87 19.79 12.71
N LEU A 102 -5.63 19.80 14.02
CA LEU A 102 -6.45 20.57 14.95
C LEU A 102 -6.34 22.07 14.65
N ASP A 103 -5.13 22.56 14.37
CA ASP A 103 -4.89 23.96 14.00
C ASP A 103 -5.64 24.32 12.70
N TYR A 104 -5.64 23.42 11.71
CA TYR A 104 -6.44 23.60 10.49
C TYR A 104 -7.94 23.60 10.77
N LEU A 105 -8.45 22.67 11.57
CA LEU A 105 -9.87 22.61 11.90
C LEU A 105 -10.32 23.83 12.71
N ASN A 106 -9.45 24.35 13.58
CA ASN A 106 -9.71 25.57 14.35
C ASN A 106 -9.68 26.84 13.49
N SER A 107 -9.00 26.83 12.35
CA SER A 107 -8.99 27.97 11.41
C SER A 107 -10.16 27.97 10.43
N CYS A 108 -10.86 26.84 10.27
CA CYS A 108 -12.09 26.75 9.49
C CYS A 108 -13.26 27.45 10.20
N GLU A 109 -14.14 28.08 9.41
CA GLU A 109 -15.39 28.62 9.92
C GLU A 109 -16.40 27.50 10.18
N ARG A 110 -17.37 27.73 11.07
CA ARG A 110 -18.41 26.73 11.40
C ARG A 110 -19.29 26.34 10.20
N THR A 111 -19.30 27.15 9.15
CA THR A 111 -20.03 26.94 7.91
C THR A 111 -19.24 26.16 6.86
N ASP A 112 -17.95 25.92 7.09
CA ASP A 112 -17.10 25.22 6.13
C ASP A 112 -17.39 23.72 6.14
N TYR A 113 -17.49 23.14 4.95
CA TYR A 113 -17.54 21.70 4.77
C TYR A 113 -16.12 21.15 4.64
N VAL A 114 -15.74 20.28 5.58
CA VAL A 114 -14.45 19.61 5.55
C VAL A 114 -14.61 18.19 5.00
N ASP A 115 -13.88 17.86 3.94
CA ASP A 115 -13.75 16.48 3.49
C ASP A 115 -12.85 15.69 4.46
N VAL A 116 -13.51 14.95 5.35
CA VAL A 116 -12.85 14.11 6.36
C VAL A 116 -11.96 13.05 5.72
N ARG A 117 -12.32 12.54 4.54
CA ARG A 117 -11.50 11.54 3.83
C ARG A 117 -10.19 12.15 3.36
N ASP A 118 -10.22 13.32 2.71
CA ASP A 118 -9.00 14.02 2.27
C ASP A 118 -8.12 14.39 3.48
N LEU A 119 -8.73 14.80 4.59
CA LEU A 119 -8.02 15.13 5.83
C LEU A 119 -7.26 13.92 6.40
N PHE A 120 -7.91 12.75 6.50
CA PHE A 120 -7.25 11.54 7.00
C PHE A 120 -6.25 10.96 6.00
N GLU A 121 -6.49 11.09 4.68
CA GLU A 121 -5.49 10.72 3.66
C GLU A 121 -4.21 11.54 3.85
N ARG A 122 -4.32 12.86 4.09
CA ARG A 122 -3.18 13.74 4.37
C ARG A 122 -2.51 13.41 5.70
N TYR A 123 -3.29 13.19 6.75
CA TYR A 123 -2.77 12.77 8.06
C TYR A 123 -1.89 11.52 7.96
N SER A 124 -2.44 10.45 7.38
CA SER A 124 -1.73 9.17 7.26
C SER A 124 -0.49 9.31 6.39
N ASN A 125 -0.56 10.09 5.32
CA ASN A 125 0.59 10.38 4.47
C ASN A 125 1.70 11.11 5.23
N ASP A 126 1.39 12.13 6.04
CA ASP A 126 2.38 12.93 6.76
C ASP A 126 3.03 12.14 7.90
N VAL A 127 2.24 11.33 8.61
CA VAL A 127 2.73 10.41 9.64
C VAL A 127 3.69 9.39 9.02
N ILE A 128 3.29 8.73 7.93
CA ILE A 128 4.13 7.73 7.27
C ILE A 128 5.38 8.38 6.65
N GLY A 129 5.24 9.51 5.96
CA GLY A 129 6.35 10.26 5.37
C GLY A 129 7.38 10.69 6.40
N SER A 130 6.92 11.21 7.55
CA SER A 130 7.78 11.61 8.66
C SER A 130 8.46 10.41 9.32
N ALA A 131 7.71 9.31 9.53
CA ALA A 131 8.21 8.13 10.24
C ALA A 131 9.20 7.31 9.41
N THR A 132 8.95 7.16 8.11
CA THR A 132 9.72 6.26 7.24
C THR A 132 10.81 6.96 6.45
N LEU A 133 10.53 8.16 5.94
CA LEU A 133 11.43 8.92 5.06
C LEU A 133 12.02 10.15 5.75
N GLY A 134 11.59 10.47 6.98
CA GLY A 134 12.01 11.68 7.68
C GLY A 134 11.50 12.97 7.03
N VAL A 135 10.54 12.87 6.12
CA VAL A 135 9.97 13.99 5.39
C VAL A 135 8.81 14.54 6.19
N SER A 136 8.99 15.71 6.79
CA SER A 136 7.91 16.45 7.43
C SER A 136 7.29 17.41 6.42
N CYS A 137 6.15 17.00 5.87
CA CYS A 137 5.27 17.87 5.09
C CYS A 137 4.04 18.14 5.94
N ASN A 138 3.62 19.40 6.05
CA ASN A 138 2.32 19.73 6.60
C ASN A 138 1.33 19.76 5.43
N SER A 139 0.87 18.58 4.99
CA SER A 139 0.05 18.44 3.78
C SER A 139 -1.32 19.07 3.91
N VAL A 140 -1.76 19.39 5.13
CA VAL A 140 -3.03 20.02 5.42
C VAL A 140 -2.98 21.52 5.10
N LEU A 141 -1.86 22.17 5.47
CA LEU A 141 -1.59 23.57 5.15
C LEU A 141 -1.08 23.73 3.71
N ASP A 142 -0.07 22.95 3.32
CA ASP A 142 0.48 22.92 1.97
C ASP A 142 -0.26 21.88 1.12
N ARG A 143 -1.37 22.31 0.54
CA ARG A 143 -2.31 21.45 -0.19
C ARG A 143 -1.69 20.85 -1.46
N ASP A 144 -0.75 21.55 -2.09
CA ASP A 144 -0.13 21.22 -3.37
C ASP A 144 1.24 20.54 -3.22
N ASN A 145 1.53 20.00 -2.04
CA ASN A 145 2.83 19.40 -1.78
C ASN A 145 3.09 18.17 -2.69
N ALA A 146 4.28 18.14 -3.28
CA ALA A 146 4.67 17.13 -4.25
C ALA A 146 4.70 15.71 -3.66
N PHE A 147 4.96 15.58 -2.36
CA PHE A 147 5.04 14.30 -1.67
C PHE A 147 3.66 13.61 -1.60
N PHE A 148 2.64 14.31 -1.12
CA PHE A 148 1.25 13.85 -1.06
C PHE A 148 0.70 13.53 -2.45
N HIS A 149 0.91 14.41 -3.44
CA HIS A 149 0.50 14.13 -4.82
C HIS A 149 1.20 12.88 -5.39
N GLY A 150 2.47 12.67 -5.02
CA GLY A 150 3.22 11.47 -5.36
C GLY A 150 2.58 10.21 -4.81
N CYS A 151 2.35 10.18 -3.50
CA CYS A 151 1.71 9.06 -2.81
C CYS A 151 0.30 8.80 -3.36
N LYS A 152 -0.51 9.85 -3.56
CA LYS A 152 -1.86 9.76 -4.10
C LYS A 152 -1.86 9.19 -5.52
N SER A 153 -0.94 9.62 -6.38
CA SER A 153 -0.79 9.07 -7.73
C SER A 153 -0.35 7.60 -7.74
N LEU A 154 0.49 7.18 -6.80
CA LEU A 154 0.89 5.77 -6.68
C LEU A 154 -0.24 4.87 -6.16
N ALA A 155 -1.08 5.40 -5.27
CA ALA A 155 -2.24 4.69 -4.72
C ALA A 155 -3.47 4.73 -5.66
N ASP A 156 -3.50 5.63 -6.64
CA ASP A 156 -4.61 5.77 -7.57
C ASP A 156 -4.57 4.73 -8.69
N PHE A 157 -5.49 3.76 -8.60
CA PHE A 157 -5.76 2.75 -9.63
C PHE A 157 -7.01 3.08 -10.47
N SER A 158 -7.45 4.34 -10.51
CA SER A 158 -8.57 4.75 -11.36
C SER A 158 -8.16 4.95 -12.83
N GLY A 159 -9.17 5.09 -13.70
CA GLY A 159 -8.99 5.40 -15.12
C GLY A 159 -8.11 4.40 -15.87
N MET A 160 -7.13 4.92 -16.61
CA MET A 160 -6.23 4.14 -17.48
C MET A 160 -5.41 3.10 -16.70
N LYS A 161 -4.95 3.42 -15.49
CA LYS A 161 -4.19 2.50 -14.64
C LYS A 161 -5.04 1.30 -14.22
N GLY A 162 -6.30 1.55 -13.85
CA GLY A 162 -7.26 0.50 -13.50
C GLY A 162 -7.60 -0.41 -14.68
N ILE A 163 -7.85 0.18 -15.85
CA ILE A 163 -8.07 -0.60 -17.08
C ILE A 163 -6.85 -1.46 -17.39
N THR A 164 -5.65 -0.89 -17.29
CA THR A 164 -4.40 -1.62 -17.54
C THR A 164 -4.22 -2.76 -16.54
N TYR A 165 -4.51 -2.54 -15.26
CA TYR A 165 -4.51 -3.59 -14.23
C TYR A 165 -5.47 -4.74 -14.57
N VAL A 166 -6.72 -4.44 -14.94
CA VAL A 166 -7.72 -5.45 -15.35
C VAL A 166 -7.24 -6.22 -16.59
N VAL A 167 -6.71 -5.52 -17.58
CA VAL A 167 -6.19 -6.13 -18.81
C VAL A 167 -5.01 -7.07 -18.51
N TYR A 168 -4.09 -6.68 -17.62
CA TYR A 168 -3.02 -7.56 -17.11
C TYR A 168 -3.55 -8.79 -16.37
N SER A 169 -4.65 -8.66 -15.63
CA SER A 169 -5.31 -9.76 -14.93
C SER A 169 -5.93 -10.78 -15.89
N LEU A 170 -6.52 -10.32 -17.00
CA LEU A 170 -7.25 -11.16 -17.96
C LEU A 170 -6.35 -11.83 -19.01
N TYR A 171 -5.41 -11.08 -19.60
CA TYR A 171 -4.60 -11.56 -20.74
C TYR A 171 -3.08 -11.42 -20.51
N PRO A 172 -2.51 -12.22 -19.59
CA PRO A 172 -1.09 -12.26 -19.24
C PRO A 172 -0.07 -12.22 -20.38
N ARG A 173 -0.35 -12.98 -21.44
CA ARG A 173 0.62 -13.33 -22.48
C ARG A 173 0.68 -12.29 -23.59
N LEU A 174 -0.45 -11.63 -23.87
CA LEU A 174 -0.57 -10.60 -24.91
C LEU A 174 0.19 -9.30 -24.54
N LEU A 175 0.39 -9.05 -23.24
CA LEU A 175 0.86 -7.74 -22.76
C LEU A 175 2.35 -7.68 -22.46
N LYS A 176 3.07 -8.81 -22.42
CA LYS A 176 4.54 -8.82 -22.29
C LYS A 176 5.25 -8.04 -23.41
N ILE A 177 4.55 -7.79 -24.52
CA ILE A 177 5.08 -7.12 -25.73
C ILE A 177 4.69 -5.63 -25.78
N ILE A 178 3.58 -5.21 -25.16
CA ILE A 178 2.94 -3.90 -25.40
C ILE A 178 2.83 -3.04 -24.11
N ALA A 179 3.16 -3.60 -22.95
CA ALA A 179 2.92 -3.03 -21.63
C ALA A 179 3.61 -1.67 -21.31
N PRO A 180 2.87 -0.56 -21.12
CA PRO A 180 3.34 0.55 -20.31
C PRO A 180 3.39 0.11 -18.84
N SER A 181 4.48 0.42 -18.13
CA SER A 181 4.62 0.01 -16.72
C SER A 181 3.63 0.79 -15.85
N LEU A 182 2.91 0.06 -14.98
CA LEU A 182 1.86 0.60 -14.10
C LEU A 182 2.39 1.71 -13.18
N LEU A 183 3.66 1.58 -12.77
CA LEU A 183 4.35 2.52 -11.90
C LEU A 183 5.36 3.40 -12.63
N LYS A 184 5.58 3.29 -13.95
CA LYS A 184 6.51 4.20 -14.66
C LYS A 184 5.86 5.57 -14.81
N SER A 185 6.01 6.37 -13.75
CA SER A 185 5.56 7.76 -13.70
C SER A 185 6.70 8.66 -13.21
N LYS A 186 6.58 9.96 -13.49
CA LYS A 186 7.45 11.00 -12.93
C LYS A 186 7.59 10.89 -11.40
N MET A 187 6.53 10.46 -10.72
CA MET A 187 6.50 10.32 -9.25
C MET A 187 7.35 9.15 -8.76
N THR A 188 7.42 8.05 -9.49
CA THR A 188 8.29 6.93 -9.12
C THR A 188 9.77 7.34 -9.17
N ASN A 189 10.16 8.15 -10.15
CA ASN A 189 11.51 8.70 -10.20
C ASN A 189 11.77 9.66 -9.03
N PHE A 190 10.78 10.47 -8.64
CA PHE A 190 10.88 11.33 -7.46
C PHE A 190 11.14 10.52 -6.19
N PHE A 191 10.37 9.45 -5.92
CA PHE A 191 10.61 8.60 -4.74
C PHE A 191 11.94 7.86 -4.80
N LEU A 192 12.34 7.34 -5.97
CA LEU A 192 13.64 6.70 -6.13
C LEU A 192 14.80 7.67 -5.88
N GLN A 193 14.66 8.92 -6.34
CA GLN A 193 15.64 9.97 -6.08
C GLN A 193 15.69 10.31 -4.59
N LEU A 194 14.54 10.56 -3.96
CA LEU A 194 14.44 10.87 -2.54
C LEU A 194 15.05 9.76 -1.66
N ILE A 195 14.80 8.49 -2.00
CA ILE A 195 15.39 7.35 -1.29
C ILE A 195 16.91 7.31 -1.49
N ARG A 196 17.39 7.53 -2.72
CA ARG A 196 18.84 7.57 -3.02
C ARG A 196 19.54 8.68 -2.27
N GLU A 197 18.98 9.89 -2.27
CA GLU A 197 19.52 11.05 -1.55
C GLU A 197 19.58 10.77 -0.04
N ASN A 198 18.50 10.19 0.53
CA ASN A 198 18.49 9.78 1.93
C ASN A 198 19.53 8.71 2.25
N MET A 199 19.77 7.74 1.34
CA MET A 199 20.81 6.74 1.54
C MET A 199 22.21 7.35 1.47
N LEU A 200 22.47 8.21 0.49
CA LEU A 200 23.76 8.90 0.33
C LEU A 200 24.07 9.77 1.55
N TYR A 201 23.10 10.57 2.00
CA TYR A 201 23.23 11.39 3.20
C TYR A 201 23.59 10.54 4.44
N ARG A 202 23.01 9.35 4.58
CA ARG A 202 23.31 8.43 5.69
C ARG A 202 24.72 7.86 5.61
N LEU A 203 25.18 7.50 4.40
CA LEU A 203 26.53 6.99 4.18
C LEU A 203 27.57 8.07 4.46
N GLU A 204 27.33 9.30 4.04
CA GLU A 204 28.22 10.45 4.26
C GLU A 204 28.25 10.89 5.73
N SER A 205 27.09 10.84 6.41
CA SER A 205 26.97 11.30 7.80
C SER A 205 27.34 10.24 8.85
N ASN A 206 27.75 9.03 8.45
CA ASN A 206 28.05 7.90 9.35
C ASN A 206 26.92 7.59 10.37
N ILE A 207 25.67 7.85 10.00
CA ILE A 207 24.53 7.63 10.91
C ILE A 207 24.15 6.15 10.84
N VAL A 208 24.60 5.37 11.81
CA VAL A 208 24.10 4.01 12.08
C VAL A 208 22.98 4.13 13.12
N ARG A 209 21.78 3.68 12.77
CA ARG A 209 20.68 3.48 13.72
C ARG A 209 20.26 2.02 13.66
N ASP A 210 20.23 1.38 14.83
CA ASP A 210 19.61 0.07 15.07
C ASP A 210 18.20 -0.03 14.47
#